data_AF-A0A943Q2Q7-F1
#
_entry.id   AF-A0A943Q2Q7-F1
#
_cell.length_a   1.000
_cell.length_b   1.000
_cell.length_c   1.000
_cell.angle_alpha   90.00
_cell.angle_beta   90.00
_cell.angle_gamma   90.00
#
_symmetry.space_group_name_H-M   'P 1'
#
loop_
_entity.id
_entity.type
_entity.pdbx_description
1 polymer ?
#
loop_
_entity_poly.entity_id
_entity_poly.type
_entity_poly.pdbx_seq_one_letter_code
_entity_poly.pdbx_strand_id
1 'polypeptide(L)'
;MKNAILIDKIKKIDETETIILRYLIRVLPYSSADGGKRIDYAYTARFLEMSYSRFSKAVERLKERGIVVQKGEKLYLGSMIVESVATK
;
A
#
# COMPACT_ATOMS: atom_id res chain seq x y z
N MET A 1 -6.24 1.38 -20.58
CA MET A 1 -5.76 0.02 -20.23
C MET A 1 -5.15 -0.06 -18.82
N LYS A 2 -4.22 0.82 -18.43
CA LYS A 2 -3.58 0.80 -17.09
C LYS A 2 -4.58 0.82 -15.91
N ASN A 3 -5.63 1.65 -15.99
CA ASN A 3 -6.66 1.73 -14.94
C ASN A 3 -7.47 0.44 -14.78
N ALA A 4 -7.70 -0.34 -15.85
CA ALA A 4 -8.44 -1.60 -15.78
C ALA A 4 -7.64 -2.68 -15.02
N ILE A 5 -6.32 -2.75 -15.26
CA ILE A 5 -5.41 -3.66 -14.55
C ILE A 5 -5.33 -3.32 -13.06
N LEU A 6 -5.30 -2.03 -12.74
CA LEU A 6 -5.33 -1.58 -11.35
C LEU A 6 -6.63 -1.96 -10.64
N ILE A 7 -7.78 -1.73 -11.29
CA ILE A 7 -9.10 -2.10 -10.77
C ILE A 7 -9.19 -3.61 -10.52
N ASP A 8 -8.70 -4.46 -11.43
CA ASP A 8 -8.71 -5.91 -11.25
C ASP A 8 -7.81 -6.39 -10.11
N LYS A 9 -6.69 -5.71 -9.86
CA LYS A 9 -5.84 -5.97 -8.70
C LYS A 9 -6.51 -5.57 -7.39
N ILE A 10 -7.20 -4.42 -7.37
CA ILE A 10 -7.94 -3.93 -6.20
C ILE A 10 -9.17 -4.81 -5.91
N LYS A 11 -9.88 -5.30 -6.92
CA LYS A 11 -11.03 -6.22 -6.72
C LYS A 11 -10.66 -7.54 -6.03
N LYS A 12 -9.37 -7.91 -6.04
CA LYS A 12 -8.85 -9.14 -5.45
C LYS A 12 -8.24 -8.94 -4.06
N ILE A 13 -8.39 -7.75 -3.47
CA ILE A 13 -7.93 -7.51 -2.10
C ILE A 13 -9.06 -7.76 -1.11
N ASP A 14 -8.72 -8.30 0.06
CA ASP A 14 -9.68 -8.51 1.14
C ASP A 14 -9.93 -7.23 1.94
N GLU A 15 -10.87 -7.29 2.91
CA GLU A 15 -11.23 -6.15 3.74
C GLU A 15 -10.05 -5.63 4.57
N THR A 16 -9.17 -6.53 5.04
CA THR A 16 -7.98 -6.16 5.82
C THR A 16 -6.99 -5.40 4.95
N GLU A 17 -6.72 -5.93 3.77
CA GLU A 17 -5.85 -5.31 2.76
C GLU A 17 -6.42 -3.96 2.32
N THR A 18 -7.75 -3.82 2.23
CA THR A 18 -8.42 -2.55 1.93
C THR A 18 -8.19 -1.49 3.00
N ILE A 19 -8.35 -1.84 4.28
CA ILE A 19 -8.11 -0.91 5.40
C ILE A 19 -6.66 -0.45 5.41
N ILE A 20 -5.72 -1.39 5.27
CA ILE A 20 -4.28 -1.10 5.25
C ILE A 20 -3.92 -0.25 4.03
N LEU A 21 -4.45 -0.57 2.85
CA LEU A 21 -4.19 0.20 1.64
C LEU A 21 -4.70 1.64 1.78
N ARG A 22 -5.90 1.85 2.34
CA ARG A 22 -6.42 3.20 2.63
C ARG A 22 -5.52 3.99 3.57
N TYR A 23 -4.99 3.33 4.61
CA TYR A 23 -4.02 3.95 5.50
C TYR A 23 -2.74 4.32 4.75
N LEU A 24 -2.15 3.38 4.01
CA LEU A 24 -0.91 3.60 3.25
C LEU A 24 -1.04 4.72 2.22
N ILE A 25 -2.17 4.81 1.51
CA ILE A 25 -2.47 5.90 0.56
C ILE A 25 -2.44 7.27 1.26
N ARG A 26 -2.85 7.36 2.54
CA ARG A 26 -2.83 8.62 3.29
C ARG A 26 -1.45 8.99 3.81
N VAL A 27 -0.63 8.00 4.19
CA VAL A 27 0.64 8.26 4.88
C VAL A 27 1.87 8.19 3.98
N LEU A 28 1.77 7.53 2.83
CA LEU A 28 2.83 7.45 1.84
C LEU A 28 2.73 8.64 0.87
N PRO A 29 3.82 9.39 0.65
CA PRO A 29 3.86 10.46 -0.34
C PRO A 29 3.52 9.96 -1.75
N TYR A 30 2.75 10.76 -2.51
CA TYR A 30 2.43 10.45 -3.91
C TYR A 30 3.60 10.72 -4.89
N SER A 31 4.65 11.45 -4.47
CA SER A 31 5.77 11.86 -5.33
C SER A 31 6.97 10.92 -5.21
N SER A 32 7.38 10.29 -6.32
CA SER A 32 8.37 9.21 -6.41
C SER A 32 9.85 9.60 -6.33
N ALA A 33 10.20 10.89 -6.25
CA ALA A 33 11.60 11.32 -6.25
C ALA A 33 12.40 10.87 -5.01
N ASP A 34 11.74 10.76 -3.85
CA ASP A 34 12.27 10.07 -2.64
C ASP A 34 11.14 9.49 -1.74
N GLY A 35 9.90 9.43 -2.28
CA GLY A 35 8.60 9.39 -1.59
C GLY A 35 8.19 8.10 -0.88
N GLY A 36 9.16 7.38 -0.35
CA GLY A 36 8.89 6.26 0.52
C GLY A 36 8.92 6.68 1.98
N LYS A 37 8.09 6.07 2.80
CA LYS A 37 8.09 6.28 4.26
C LYS A 37 8.45 4.98 4.96
N ARG A 38 9.29 5.07 6.00
CA ARG A 38 9.47 3.96 6.93
C ARG A 38 8.19 3.82 7.75
N ILE A 39 7.59 2.64 7.71
CA ILE A 39 6.40 2.32 8.49
C ILE A 39 6.84 1.42 9.64
N ASP A 40 6.56 1.84 10.88
CA ASP A 40 6.67 0.96 12.03
C ASP A 40 5.46 0.02 12.03
N TYR A 41 5.69 -1.24 11.69
CA TYR A 41 4.63 -2.24 11.55
C TYR A 41 3.95 -2.55 12.88
N ALA A 42 4.69 -2.55 14.00
CA ALA A 42 4.14 -2.85 15.31
C ALA A 42 3.23 -1.71 15.78
N TYR A 43 3.72 -0.47 15.66
CA TYR A 43 2.92 0.72 15.96
C TYR A 43 1.68 0.81 15.07
N THR A 44 1.85 0.60 13.76
CA THR A 44 0.75 0.76 12.79
C THR A 44 -0.30 -0.33 12.96
N ALA A 45 0.11 -1.59 13.19
CA ALA A 45 -0.83 -2.66 13.49
C ALA A 45 -1.69 -2.33 14.72
N ARG A 46 -1.05 -1.83 15.79
CA ARG A 46 -1.75 -1.39 17.01
C ARG A 46 -2.68 -0.20 16.73
N PHE A 47 -2.24 0.78 15.96
CA PHE A 47 -3.05 1.95 15.59
C PHE A 47 -4.30 1.57 14.79
N LEU A 48 -4.20 0.53 13.95
CA LEU A 48 -5.32 -0.01 13.19
C LEU A 48 -6.09 -1.12 13.93
N GLU A 49 -5.87 -1.26 15.24
CA GLU A 49 -6.53 -2.25 16.11
C GLU A 49 -6.43 -3.69 15.59
N MET A 50 -5.29 -4.06 15.02
CA MET A 50 -5.04 -5.39 14.47
C MET A 50 -3.73 -6.01 14.98
N SER A 51 -3.64 -7.34 14.89
CA SER A 51 -2.40 -8.04 15.27
C SER A 51 -1.27 -7.75 14.27
N TYR A 52 -0.04 -7.72 14.77
CA TYR A 52 1.16 -7.56 13.94
C TYR A 52 1.21 -8.57 12.79
N SER A 53 0.90 -9.84 13.06
CA SER A 53 0.88 -10.92 12.07
C SER A 53 -0.14 -10.69 10.96
N ARG A 54 -1.33 -10.15 11.31
CA ARG A 54 -2.37 -9.83 10.33
C ARG A 54 -1.95 -8.65 9.46
N PHE A 55 -1.41 -7.60 10.06
CA PHE A 55 -0.89 -6.43 9.34
C PHE A 55 0.25 -6.82 8.39
N SER A 56 1.27 -7.53 8.90
CA SER A 56 2.45 -7.88 8.10
C SER A 56 2.09 -8.76 6.89
N LYS A 57 1.26 -9.79 7.08
CA LYS A 57 0.79 -10.66 5.98
C LYS A 57 0.03 -9.89 4.92
N ALA A 58 -0.86 -8.97 5.32
CA ALA A 58 -1.61 -8.17 4.37
C ALA A 58 -0.70 -7.20 3.59
N VAL A 59 0.30 -6.60 4.24
CA VAL A 59 1.28 -5.75 3.55
C VAL A 59 2.12 -6.58 2.56
N GLU A 60 2.56 -7.80 2.90
CA GLU A 60 3.26 -8.67 1.96
C GLU A 60 2.40 -9.03 0.74
N ARG A 61 1.12 -9.37 0.96
CA ARG A 61 0.19 -9.63 -0.13
C ARG A 61 -0.05 -8.43 -1.06
N LEU A 62 -0.07 -7.21 -0.50
CA LEU A 62 -0.12 -5.97 -1.29
C LEU A 62 1.17 -5.76 -2.11
N LYS A 63 2.33 -6.19 -1.59
CA LYS A 63 3.61 -6.18 -2.32
C LYS A 63 3.64 -7.20 -3.46
N GLU A 64 3.18 -8.43 -3.22
CA GLU A 64 3.07 -9.48 -4.25
C GLU A 64 2.22 -9.03 -5.44
N ARG A 65 1.18 -8.21 -5.18
CA ARG A 65 0.32 -7.63 -6.23
C ARG A 65 0.94 -6.42 -6.92
N GLY A 66 2.04 -5.89 -6.42
CA GLY A 66 2.70 -4.66 -6.90
C GLY A 66 1.91 -3.39 -6.59
N ILE A 67 1.01 -3.42 -5.59
CA ILE A 67 0.24 -2.26 -5.14
C ILE A 67 1.09 -1.41 -4.19
N VAL A 68 1.93 -2.07 -3.38
CA VAL A 68 2.93 -1.45 -2.51
C VAL A 68 4.30 -1.98 -2.94
N VAL A 69 5.33 -1.14 -2.88
CA VAL A 69 6.71 -1.52 -3.20
C VAL A 69 7.59 -1.20 -2.02
N GLN A 70 8.53 -2.10 -1.68
CA GLN A 70 9.55 -1.84 -0.67
C GLN A 70 10.89 -1.57 -1.36
N LYS A 71 11.58 -0.50 -0.99
CA LYS A 71 12.98 -0.26 -1.35
C LYS A 71 13.76 0.09 -0.08
N GLY A 72 14.67 -0.80 0.32
CA GLY A 72 15.31 -0.72 1.64
C GLY A 72 14.27 -0.76 2.77
N GLU A 73 14.36 0.19 3.69
CA GLU A 73 13.44 0.29 4.84
C GLU A 73 12.14 1.06 4.55
N LYS A 74 12.00 1.63 3.36
CA LYS A 74 10.87 2.49 2.98
C LYS A 74 9.82 1.72 2.17
N LEU A 75 8.55 2.00 2.43
CA LEU A 75 7.42 1.59 1.58
C LEU A 75 6.98 2.71 0.66
N TYR A 76 6.55 2.34 -0.55
CA TYR A 76 6.09 3.22 -1.62
C TYR A 76 4.76 2.70 -2.16
N LEU A 77 3.91 3.60 -2.65
CA LEU A 77 2.79 3.19 -3.51
C LEU A 77 3.34 2.72 -4.87
N GLY A 78 2.76 1.68 -5.45
CA GLY A 78 3.09 1.22 -6.78
C GLY A 78 2.86 2.32 -7.83
N SER A 79 3.70 2.38 -8.86
CA SER A 79 3.65 3.43 -9.90
C SER A 79 2.28 3.55 -10.56
N MET A 80 1.56 2.43 -10.75
CA MET A 80 0.20 2.45 -11.29
C MET A 80 -0.80 3.20 -10.40
N ILE A 81 -0.66 3.13 -9.07
CA ILE A 81 -1.52 3.89 -8.14
C ILE A 81 -1.20 5.38 -8.24
N VAL A 82 0.09 5.73 -8.24
CA VAL A 82 0.57 7.12 -8.34
C VAL A 82 0.11 7.75 -9.66
N GLU A 83 0.29 7.05 -10.79
CA GLU A 83 -0.17 7.50 -12.11
C GLU A 83 -1.69 7.71 -12.13
N SER A 84 -2.49 6.80 -11.57
CA SER A 84 -3.95 6.95 -11.52
C SER A 84 -4.43 8.08 -10.60
N VAL A 85 -3.70 8.41 -9.54
CA VAL A 85 -4.03 9.53 -8.64
C VAL A 85 -3.60 10.87 -9.24
N ALA A 86 -2.47 10.91 -9.96
CA ALA A 86 -1.95 12.12 -10.61
C ALA A 86 -2.74 12.55 -11.85
N THR A 87 -3.51 11.64 -12.47
CA THR A 87 -4.41 11.94 -13.60
C THR A 87 -5.74 12.62 -13.21
N LYS A 88 -5.84 13.21 -12.01
CA LYS A 88 -7.00 14.02 -11.59
C LYS A 88 -6.75 15.50 -11.78
#